data_AF-A0A2D6BHH3-F1
#
_entry.id   AF-A0A2D6BHH3-F1
#
_cell.length_a   1.000
_cell.length_b   1.000
_cell.length_c   1.000
_cell.angle_alpha   90.00
_cell.angle_beta   90.00
_cell.angle_gamma   90.00
#
_symmetry.space_group_name_H-M   'P 1'
#
loop_
_entity.id
_entity.type
_entity.pdbx_description
1 polymer ?
#
loop_
_entity_poly.entity_id
_entity_poly.type
_entity_poly.pdbx_seq_one_letter_code
_entity_poly.pdbx_strand_id
1 'polypeptide(L)' 'MNRTAILAARAPNRPPAPVETTLLELVQVLGELTDDDREVVAAVRDLLAERRVRLTGNFAGENLAVA' A
#
# COMPACT_ATOMS: atom_id res chain seq x y z
N MET A 1 -47.02 4.41 10.91
CA MET A 1 -45.72 3.78 11.23
C MET A 1 -45.04 3.42 9.90
N ASN A 2 -44.26 4.34 9.33
CA ASN A 2 -43.67 4.17 8.01
C ASN A 2 -42.26 3.55 8.14
N ARG A 3 -42.13 2.31 7.66
CA ARG A 3 -40.89 1.51 7.59
C ARG A 3 -40.11 1.85 6.32
N THR A 4 -39.55 3.05 6.22
CA THR A 4 -38.79 3.45 5.03
C THR A 4 -37.40 3.90 5.41
N ALA A 5 -36.40 3.34 4.70
CA ALA A 5 -34.98 3.65 4.70
C ALA A 5 -34.03 2.72 5.51
N ILE A 6 -34.21 1.40 5.40
CA ILE A 6 -33.04 0.49 5.38
C ILE A 6 -32.44 0.60 3.97
N LEU A 7 -31.72 1.68 3.69
CA LEU A 7 -30.99 1.86 2.41
C LEU A 7 -29.60 2.46 2.62
N ALA A 8 -28.92 2.07 3.69
CA ALA A 8 -27.46 2.21 3.81
C ALA A 8 -26.76 0.85 3.62
N ALA A 9 -27.39 -0.05 2.87
CA ALA A 9 -26.80 -1.33 2.50
C ALA A 9 -25.70 -1.10 1.46
N ARG A 10 -24.45 -1.29 1.90
CA ARG A 10 -23.26 -1.64 1.10
C ARG A 10 -22.72 -0.50 0.22
N ALA A 11 -21.85 0.34 0.80
CA ALA A 11 -20.79 0.93 -0.02
C ALA A 11 -20.00 -0.23 -0.65
N PRO A 12 -19.94 -0.32 -1.99
CA PRO A 12 -19.29 -1.43 -2.65
C PRO A 12 -17.78 -1.34 -2.38
N ASN A 13 -17.27 -2.33 -1.64
CA ASN A 13 -15.89 -2.84 -1.64
C ASN A 13 -14.83 -1.88 -2.24
N ARG A 14 -14.67 -0.68 -1.66
CA ARG A 14 -13.66 0.26 -2.14
C ARG A 14 -12.32 -0.37 -1.80
N PRO A 15 -11.41 -0.57 -2.78
CA PRO A 15 -10.07 -1.02 -2.45
C PRO A 15 -9.50 -0.07 -1.38
N PRO A 16 -8.82 -0.62 -0.34
CA PRO A 16 -8.26 0.21 0.71
C PRO A 16 -7.38 1.29 0.07
N ALA A 17 -7.43 2.49 0.66
CA ALA A 17 -6.55 3.56 0.21
C ALA A 17 -5.08 3.08 0.31
N PRO A 18 -4.22 3.46 -0.65
CA PRO A 18 -2.80 3.13 -0.56
C PRO A 18 -2.21 3.65 0.76
N VAL A 19 -1.32 2.86 1.36
CA VAL A 19 -0.54 3.31 2.52
C VAL A 19 0.48 4.32 2.05
N GLU A 20 0.50 5.50 2.67
CA GLU A 20 1.51 6.53 2.40
C GLU A 20 2.68 6.37 3.37
N THR A 21 3.89 6.21 2.84
CA THR A 21 5.11 6.02 3.64
C THR A 21 6.36 6.40 2.84
N THR A 22 7.49 6.59 3.50
CA THR A 22 8.78 6.76 2.84
C THR A 22 9.38 5.42 2.44
N LEU A 23 10.29 5.41 1.47
CA LEU A 23 11.01 4.19 1.09
C LEU A 23 11.83 3.62 2.25
N LEU A 24 12.40 4.50 3.09
CA LEU A 24 13.22 4.10 4.23
C LEU A 24 12.37 3.35 5.28
N GLU A 25 11.23 3.90 5.66
CA GLU A 25 10.29 3.24 6.59
C GLU A 25 9.81 1.90 6.04
N LEU A 26 9.46 1.85 4.75
CA LEU A 26 9.02 0.62 4.10
C LEU A 26 10.09 -0.48 4.16
N VAL A 27 11.34 -0.14 3.82
CA VAL A 27 12.47 -1.09 3.87
C VAL A 27 12.77 -1.53 5.30
N GLN A 28 12.71 -0.61 6.28
CA GLN A 28 12.91 -0.95 7.69
C GLN A 28 11.88 -1.96 8.18
N VAL A 29 10.59 -1.72 7.92
CA VAL A 29 9.51 -2.62 8.33
C VAL A 29 9.63 -3.99 7.66
N LEU A 30 9.98 -4.03 6.37
CA LEU A 30 10.16 -5.30 5.67
C LEU A 30 11.41 -6.06 6.16
N GLY A 31 12.47 -5.34 6.50
CA GLY A 31 13.68 -5.91 7.10
C GLY A 31 13.47 -6.49 8.50
N GLU A 32 12.41 -6.08 9.21
CA GLU A 32 12.01 -6.74 10.46
C GLU A 32 11.34 -8.11 10.22
N LEU A 33 10.87 -8.39 9.00
CA LEU A 33 10.18 -9.63 8.64
C LEU A 33 11.10 -10.67 8.02
N THR A 34 12.20 -10.24 7.40
CA THR A 34 13.18 -11.12 6.75
C THR A 34 14.55 -10.45 6.72
N ASP A 35 15.60 -11.25 6.94
CA ASP A 35 16.99 -10.81 6.84
C ASP A 35 17.53 -10.89 5.39
N ASP A 36 16.76 -11.39 4.42
CA ASP A 36 17.16 -11.46 3.02
C ASP A 36 16.79 -10.17 2.27
N ASP A 37 17.79 -9.35 1.97
CA ASP A 37 17.65 -8.12 1.18
C ASP A 37 16.91 -8.33 -0.15
N ARG A 38 17.06 -9.50 -0.79
CA ARG A 38 16.37 -9.80 -2.06
C ARG A 38 14.87 -9.95 -1.86
N GLU A 39 14.45 -10.55 -0.75
CA GLU A 39 13.04 -10.65 -0.40
C GLU A 39 12.46 -9.28 -0.06
N VAL A 40 13.20 -8.45 0.68
CA VAL A 40 12.80 -7.06 0.95
C VAL A 40 12.59 -6.28 -0.35
N VAL A 41 13.57 -6.32 -1.27
CA VAL A 41 13.48 -5.62 -2.56
C VAL A 41 12.30 -6.14 -3.40
N ALA A 42 12.09 -7.45 -3.45
CA ALA A 42 10.96 -8.04 -4.16
C ALA A 42 9.63 -7.57 -3.56
N ALA A 43 9.49 -7.57 -2.23
CA ALA A 43 8.29 -7.11 -1.54
C ALA A 43 8.02 -5.62 -1.77
N VAL A 44 9.06 -4.76 -1.70
CA VAL A 44 8.93 -3.34 -2.03
C VAL A 44 8.39 -3.16 -3.45
N ARG A 45 9.02 -3.84 -4.42
CA ARG A 45 8.62 -3.75 -5.83
C ARG A 45 7.15 -4.16 -6.01
N ASP A 46 6.75 -5.28 -5.43
CA ASP A 46 5.40 -5.81 -5.59
C ASP A 46 4.35 -4.87 -4.94
N LEU A 47 4.64 -4.31 -3.75
CA LEU A 47 3.76 -3.35 -3.08
C LEU A 47 3.57 -2.04 -3.86
N LEU A 48 4.62 -1.57 -4.54
CA LEU A 48 4.57 -0.39 -5.39
C LEU A 48 3.83 -0.68 -6.71
N ALA A 49 4.12 -1.82 -7.35
CA ALA A 49 3.48 -2.23 -8.59
C ALA A 49 1.96 -2.42 -8.42
N GLU A 50 1.55 -3.00 -7.29
CA GLU A 50 0.13 -3.18 -6.92
C GLU A 50 -0.54 -1.88 -6.45
N ARG A 51 0.21 -0.77 -6.34
CA ARG A 51 -0.25 0.52 -5.78
C ARG A 51 -0.83 0.39 -4.37
N ARG A 52 -0.39 -0.62 -3.61
CA ARG A 52 -0.76 -0.79 -2.20
C ARG A 52 -0.03 0.20 -1.31
N VAL A 53 1.16 0.63 -1.76
CA VAL A 53 1.93 1.71 -1.15
C VAL A 53 2.06 2.87 -2.13
N ARG A 54 2.01 4.08 -1.60
CA ARG A 54 2.39 5.30 -2.28
C ARG A 54 3.58 5.91 -1.55
N LEU A 55 4.71 6.04 -2.23
CA LEU A 55 5.89 6.68 -1.65
C LEU A 55 5.67 8.18 -1.46
N THR A 56 6.20 8.68 -0.36
CA THR A 56 6.28 10.11 -0.03
C THR A 56 7.73 10.55 0.18
N GLY A 57 7.96 11.86 0.32
CA GLY A 57 9.30 12.43 0.46
C GLY A 57 10.08 12.44 -0.85
N ASN A 58 11.36 12.04 -0.80
CA ASN A 58 12.28 12.15 -1.94
C ASN A 58 11.89 11.28 -3.16
N PHE A 59 11.14 10.19 -2.92
CA PHE A 59 10.68 9.27 -3.96
C PHE A 59 9.17 9.45 -4.24
N ALA A 60 8.59 10.59 -3.85
CA ALA A 60 7.18 10.85 -4.07
C ALA A 60 6.84 10.89 -5.57
N GLY A 61 5.91 10.02 -5.98
CA GLY A 61 5.50 9.93 -7.38
C GLY A 61 6.52 9.25 -8.31
N GLU A 62 7.65 8.80 -7.78
CA GLU A 62 8.64 8.07 -8.55
C GLU A 62 8.16 6.66 -8.86
N ASN A 63 8.40 6.23 -10.10
CA ASN A 63 8.23 4.86 -10.51
C ASN A 63 9.59 4.17 -10.37
N LEU A 64 9.81 3.54 -9.22
CA LEU A 64 11.00 2.72 -9.00
C LEU A 64 10.93 1.51 -9.93
N ALA A 65 11.49 1.67 -11.13
CA ALA A 65 11.78 0.57 -12.03
C ALA A 65 12.90 -0.26 -11.41
N VAL A 66 12.53 -1.20 -10.52
CA VAL A 66 13.45 -2.18 -9.98
C VAL A 66 13.72 -3.20 -11.10
N ALA A 67 14.81 -3.00 -11.82
CA ALA A 67 15.28 -3.84 -12.94
C ALA A 67 15.84 -5.18 -12.44
#